data_AF-A0AA96SFJ7-F1
#
_entry.id   AF-A0AA96SFJ7-F1
#
_cell.length_a   1.000
_cell.length_b   1.000
_cell.length_c   1.000
_cell.angle_alpha   90.00
_cell.angle_beta   90.00
_cell.angle_gamma   90.00
#
_symmetry.space_group_name_H-M   'P 1'
#
loop_
_entity.id
_entity.type
_entity.pdbx_description
1 polymer ?
#
loop_
_entity_poly.entity_id
_entity_poly.type
_entity_poly.pdbx_seq_one_letter_code
_entity_poly.pdbx_strand_id
1 'polypeptide(L)' 'MILMAKAGLTACEVSSMSHAEAAAWADDVLLSMGIKPERGDVIISQRRKKQEQE' A
#
# COMPACT_ATOMS: atom_id res chain seq x y z
N MET A 1 13.41 0.71 9.25
CA MET A 1 13.75 1.28 10.59
C MET A 1 13.60 2.80 10.65
N ILE A 2 14.04 3.57 9.64
CA ILE A 2 13.95 5.05 9.63
C ILE A 2 12.49 5.56 9.79
N LEU A 3 11.50 4.91 9.15
CA LEU A 3 10.07 5.27 9.30
C LEU A 3 9.55 5.10 10.74
N MET A 4 9.88 3.97 11.39
CA MET A 4 9.44 3.64 12.75
C MET A 4 10.00 4.64 13.78
N ALA A 5 11.29 4.97 13.65
CA ALA A 5 11.97 5.92 14.52
C ALA A 5 11.36 7.33 14.44
N LYS A 6 10.89 7.75 13.26
CA LYS A 6 10.25 9.06 13.07
C LYS A 6 8.83 9.12 13.66
N ALA A 7 8.14 7.99 13.72
CA ALA A 7 6.83 7.86 14.34
C ALA A 7 6.88 7.61 15.86
N GLY A 8 8.08 7.47 16.45
CA GLY A 8 8.24 7.13 17.86
C GLY A 8 7.81 5.71 18.22
N LEU A 9 7.63 4.83 17.22
CA LEU A 9 7.23 3.45 17.43
C LEU A 9 8.44 2.54 17.51
N THR A 10 8.43 1.67 18.52
CA THR A 10 9.42 0.59 18.66
C THR A 10 9.10 -0.56 17.71
N ALA A 11 10.11 -1.36 17.37
CA ALA A 11 9.92 -2.56 16.55
C ALA A 11 8.94 -3.57 17.20
N CYS A 12 8.84 -3.56 18.54
CA CYS A 12 7.93 -4.42 19.30
C CYS A 12 6.47 -4.03 19.06
N GLU A 13 6.15 -2.72 19.10
CA GLU A 13 4.79 -2.22 18.89
C GLU A 13 4.30 -2.49 17.46
N VAL A 14 5.16 -2.33 16.45
CA VAL A 14 4.80 -2.69 15.07
C VAL A 14 4.64 -4.20 14.91
N SER A 15 5.43 -5.01 15.62
CA SER A 15 5.29 -6.48 15.56
C SER A 15 3.99 -7.00 16.17
N SER A 16 3.37 -6.23 17.07
CA SER A 16 2.08 -6.55 17.67
C SER A 16 0.88 -6.07 16.84
N MET A 17 1.09 -5.24 15.81
CA MET A 17 0.02 -4.73 14.96
C MET A 17 -0.48 -5.82 14.00
N SER A 18 -1.78 -5.81 13.71
CA SER A 18 -2.31 -6.56 12.58
C SER A 18 -1.78 -6.00 11.26
N HIS A 19 -1.80 -6.82 10.21
CA HIS A 19 -1.37 -6.37 8.89
C HIS A 19 -2.12 -5.13 8.41
N ALA A 20 -3.42 -5.04 8.71
CA ALA A 20 -4.25 -3.90 8.34
C ALA A 20 -3.85 -2.62 9.08
N GLU A 21 -3.58 -2.71 10.38
CA GLU A 21 -3.11 -1.57 11.19
C GLU A 21 -1.73 -1.10 10.75
N ALA A 22 -0.79 -2.03 10.51
CA ALA A 22 0.55 -1.69 10.03
C ALA A 22 0.51 -1.05 8.64
N ALA A 23 -0.37 -1.50 7.75
CA ALA A 23 -0.55 -0.93 6.42
C ALA A 23 -1.14 0.49 6.48
N ALA A 24 -2.21 0.68 7.26
CA ALA A 24 -2.83 2.00 7.44
C ALA A 24 -1.86 3.01 8.07
N TRP A 25 -1.05 2.57 9.05
CA TRP A 25 0.00 3.37 9.64
C TRP A 25 1.08 3.74 8.62
N ALA A 26 1.55 2.79 7.82
CA ALA A 26 2.56 3.06 6.80
C ALA A 26 2.06 4.10 5.78
N ASP A 27 0.79 4.00 5.36
CA ASP A 27 0.15 4.98 4.47
C ASP A 27 0.09 6.37 5.09
N ASP A 28 -0.28 6.50 6.38
CA ASP A 28 -0.33 7.78 7.09
C ASP A 28 1.07 8.42 7.19
N VAL A 29 2.10 7.62 7.49
CA VAL A 29 3.49 8.09 7.51
C VAL A 29 3.96 8.54 6.13
N LEU A 30 3.64 7.79 5.06
CA LEU A 30 3.97 8.18 3.69
C LEU A 30 3.27 9.50 3.30
N LEU A 31 1.99 9.64 3.62
CA LEU A 31 1.21 10.86 3.41
C LEU A 31 1.82 12.06 4.14
N SER A 32 2.28 11.90 5.39
CA SER A 32 2.93 12.97 6.16
C SER A 32 4.23 13.48 5.51
N MET A 33 4.89 12.64 4.70
CA MET A 33 6.08 13.01 3.92
C MET A 33 5.74 13.60 2.56
N GLY A 34 4.45 13.77 2.24
CA GLY A 34 3.97 14.19 0.93
C GLY A 34 4.07 13.10 -0.14
N ILE A 35 4.36 11.86 0.25
CA ILE A 35 4.44 10.72 -0.67
C ILE A 35 3.02 10.16 -0.81
N LYS A 36 2.41 10.39 -1.98
CA LYS A 36 1.17 9.70 -2.32
C LYS A 36 1.49 8.24 -2.63
N PRO A 37 0.80 7.27 -2.01
CA PRO A 37 0.90 5.89 -2.47
C PRO A 37 0.45 5.88 -3.94
N GLU A 38 1.31 5.34 -4.82
CA GLU A 38 0.93 5.00 -6.19
C GLU A 38 -0.29 4.09 -6.08
N ARG A 39 -1.49 4.63 -6.37
CA ARG A 39 -2.65 3.80 -6.60
C ARG A 39 -2.32 3.04 -7.86
N GLY A 40 -1.80 1.81 -7.70
CA GLY A 40 -1.46 0.96 -8.81
C GLY A 40 -2.60 1.01 -9.81
N ASP A 41 -2.32 1.53 -11.00
CA ASP A 41 -3.30 1.64 -12.07
C ASP A 41 -3.96 0.28 -12.19
N VAL A 42 -5.26 0.22 -11.89
CA VAL A 42 -6.03 -1.01 -12.02
C VAL A 42 -6.08 -1.30 -13.51
N ILE A 43 -5.21 -2.19 -13.98
CA ILE A 43 -5.23 -2.66 -15.36
C ILE A 43 -6.49 -3.51 -15.53
N ILE A 44 -7.60 -2.87 -15.89
CA ILE A 44 -8.81 -3.57 -16.32
C ILE A 44 -8.52 -4.12 -17.72
N SER A 45 -7.97 -5.34 -17.79
CA SER A 45 -7.91 -6.09 -19.04
C SER A 45 -9.34 -6.46 -19.46
N GLN A 46 -9.94 -5.62 -20.31
CA GLN A 46 -11.18 -6.00 -20.97
C GLN A 46 -10.90 -7.24 -21.82
N ARG A 47 -11.46 -8.40 -21.44
CA ARG A 47 -11.41 -9.60 -22.27
C ARG A 47 -12.13 -9.29 -23.58
N ARG A 48 -11.39 -8.95 -24.64
CA ARG A 48 -11.95 -8.89 -25.99
C ARG A 48 -12.50 -10.27 -26.32
N LYS A 49 -13.77 -10.34 -26.74
CA LYS A 49 -14.35 -11.57 -27.27
C LYS A 49 -13.49 -12.02 -28.45
N LYS A 50 -13.17 -13.31 -28.50
CA LYS A 50 -12.50 -13.96 -29.63
C LYS A 50 -13.29 -13.59 -30.89
N GLN A 51 -12.65 -12.93 -31.86
CA GLN A 51 -13.22 -12.82 -33.20
C GLN A 51 -13.31 -14.25 -33.74
N GLU A 52 -14.52 -14.77 -33.85
CA GLU A 52 -14.78 -15.94 -34.68
C GLU A 52 -14.47 -15.51 -36.12
N GLN A 53 -13.38 -16.07 -36.65
CA GLN A 53 -13.05 -15.94 -38.06
C GLN A 53 -14.08 -16.77 -38.83
N GLU A 54 -14.89 -16.09 -39.64
CA GLU A 54 -15.71 -16.69 -40.71
C GLU A 54 -14.83 -17.27 -41.82
#